data_AF-A0A7S0MMD4-F1
#
_entry.id   AF-A0A7S0MMD4-F1
#
_cell.length_a   1.000
_cell.length_b   1.000
_cell.length_c   1.000
_cell.angle_alpha   90.00
_cell.angle_beta   90.00
_cell.angle_gamma   90.00
#
_symmetry.space_group_name_H-M   'P 1'
#
loop_
_entity.id
_entity.type
_entity.pdbx_description
1 polymer ?
#
loop_
_entity_poly.entity_id
_entity_poly.type
_entity_poly.pdbx_seq_one_letter_code
_entity_poly.pdbx_strand_id
1 'polypeptide(L)'
;AFHAFFGRLRMRLISQIRMSGKREAEDDPPASAEKKAKIDTSGYALNVNLAVDKKHESKPLSEIIKLPPGALQGLKEGTADKLFEAFKITSIQDLANWKFFKIARAIVTLADQEEEGKRAEDNLQNINKAVDKEFEKKSLKEIAAAPVSALQGLAAWADEDLKTLHIKSIHDLGTWKYCQWAESLVALAEFEAADFSS
;
A
#
# COMPACT_ATOMS: atom_id res chain seq x y z
N ALA A 1 -60.22 -5.04 -47.89
CA ALA A 1 -60.24 -6.34 -47.22
C ALA A 1 -59.21 -6.31 -46.07
N PHE A 2 -59.67 -6.71 -44.88
CA PHE A 2 -59.01 -7.05 -43.60
C PHE A 2 -57.56 -7.62 -43.69
N HIS A 3 -56.63 -7.60 -42.72
CA HIS A 3 -56.55 -7.18 -41.30
C HIS A 3 -55.05 -7.22 -40.84
N ALA A 4 -54.64 -6.29 -39.94
CA ALA A 4 -53.72 -6.43 -38.76
C ALA A 4 -52.25 -6.92 -38.92
N PHE A 5 -51.26 -6.71 -38.01
CA PHE A 5 -51.22 -6.28 -36.60
C PHE A 5 -49.77 -5.84 -36.18
N PHE A 6 -49.67 -4.71 -35.45
CA PHE A 6 -48.77 -4.27 -34.35
C PHE A 6 -47.29 -4.69 -34.17
N GLY A 7 -46.49 -3.71 -33.72
CA GLY A 7 -45.28 -3.95 -32.91
C GLY A 7 -44.36 -2.74 -32.57
N ARG A 8 -44.91 -1.68 -31.93
CA ARG A 8 -44.29 -0.56 -31.14
C ARG A 8 -42.82 -0.17 -31.43
N LEU A 9 -42.52 0.96 -32.09
CA LEU A 9 -42.69 2.39 -31.77
C LEU A 9 -41.82 2.97 -30.62
N ARG A 10 -41.06 3.97 -31.08
CA ARG A 10 -40.04 4.86 -30.51
C ARG A 10 -40.66 6.07 -29.78
N MET A 11 -39.84 6.81 -29.02
CA MET A 11 -39.88 8.26 -28.66
C MET A 11 -39.85 8.52 -27.14
N ARG A 12 -38.81 9.20 -26.61
CA ARG A 12 -38.54 10.66 -26.60
C ARG A 12 -39.61 11.49 -25.86
N LEU A 13 -39.24 11.90 -24.65
CA LEU A 13 -39.24 13.28 -24.09
C LEU A 13 -40.42 14.21 -24.49
N ILE A 14 -41.24 14.63 -23.51
CA ILE A 14 -41.82 15.98 -23.36
C ILE A 14 -42.43 16.15 -21.94
N SER A 15 -41.93 17.19 -21.25
CA SER A 15 -42.59 18.23 -20.44
C SER A 15 -43.92 17.97 -19.68
N GLN A 16 -43.90 18.45 -18.42
CA GLN A 16 -45.01 19.00 -17.63
C GLN A 16 -46.11 18.07 -17.09
N ILE A 17 -45.89 17.55 -15.87
CA ILE A 17 -46.88 17.63 -14.79
C ILE A 17 -46.15 18.02 -13.50
N ARG A 18 -46.29 19.29 -13.10
CA ARG A 18 -46.04 19.77 -11.74
C ARG A 18 -47.40 19.87 -11.08
N MET A 19 -47.75 18.93 -10.21
CA MET A 19 -48.75 19.10 -9.15
C MET A 19 -48.44 18.16 -7.98
N SER A 20 -48.12 18.79 -6.84
CA SER A 20 -48.30 18.31 -5.47
C SER A 20 -47.80 16.91 -5.11
N GLY A 21 -46.51 16.81 -4.81
CA GLY A 21 -45.97 15.84 -3.87
C GLY A 21 -44.89 16.54 -3.04
N LYS A 22 -45.22 16.91 -1.80
CA LYS A 22 -44.21 17.26 -0.79
C LYS A 22 -43.28 16.06 -0.70
N ARG A 23 -42.04 16.20 -1.19
CA ARG A 23 -40.95 15.34 -0.74
C ARG A 23 -40.56 15.87 0.62
N GLU A 24 -41.00 15.19 1.66
CA GLU A 24 -40.37 15.29 2.96
C GLU A 24 -38.90 14.93 2.76
N ALA A 25 -38.02 15.84 3.17
CA ALA A 25 -36.62 15.54 3.29
C ALA A 25 -36.53 14.49 4.40
N GLU A 26 -36.18 13.25 4.04
CA GLU A 26 -35.65 12.32 5.03
C GLU A 26 -34.34 12.94 5.53
N ASP A 27 -34.37 13.38 6.78
CA ASP A 27 -33.19 13.76 7.54
C ASP A 27 -32.25 12.54 7.57
N ASP A 28 -31.23 12.52 6.71
CA ASP A 28 -30.06 11.68 6.93
C ASP A 28 -29.54 12.02 8.34
N PRO A 29 -29.48 11.05 9.27
CA PRO A 29 -28.98 11.34 10.60
C PRO A 29 -27.53 11.82 10.46
N PRO A 30 -27.11 12.87 11.20
CA PRO A 30 -25.72 13.29 11.17
C PRO A 30 -24.87 12.10 11.58
N ALA A 31 -23.84 11.78 10.78
CA ALA A 31 -22.83 10.80 11.13
C ALA A 31 -22.36 11.06 12.56
N SER A 32 -22.85 10.27 13.52
CA SER A 32 -22.48 10.40 14.90
C SER A 32 -20.99 10.07 14.96
N ALA A 33 -20.17 11.08 15.26
CA ALA A 33 -18.80 10.86 15.65
C ALA A 33 -18.84 10.00 16.93
N GLU A 34 -18.78 8.68 16.75
CA GLU A 34 -18.60 7.74 17.83
C GLU A 34 -17.30 8.14 18.54
N LYS A 35 -17.44 8.71 19.73
CA LYS A 35 -16.30 8.83 20.64
C LYS A 35 -15.81 7.41 20.87
N LYS A 36 -14.68 7.05 20.25
CA LYS A 36 -13.97 5.80 20.53
C LYS A 36 -13.85 5.67 22.04
N ALA A 37 -14.57 4.72 22.63
CA ALA A 37 -14.42 4.40 24.03
C ALA A 37 -12.93 4.10 24.26
N LYS A 38 -12.35 4.60 25.35
CA LYS A 38 -10.99 4.19 25.73
C LYS A 38 -11.04 2.69 25.99
N ILE A 39 -10.41 1.92 25.13
CA ILE A 39 -10.24 0.48 25.31
C ILE A 39 -9.36 0.30 26.55
N ASP A 40 -9.81 -0.52 27.50
CA ASP A 40 -8.99 -0.88 28.65
C ASP A 40 -7.89 -1.83 28.19
N THR A 41 -6.67 -1.31 28.05
CA THR A 41 -5.48 -2.07 27.70
C THR A 41 -4.73 -2.59 28.93
N SER A 42 -5.34 -2.53 30.13
CA SER A 42 -4.71 -3.07 31.35
C SER A 42 -4.54 -4.58 31.23
N GLY A 43 -3.27 -5.00 31.05
CA GLY A 43 -2.90 -6.40 30.80
C GLY A 43 -2.60 -6.73 29.33
N TYR A 44 -2.73 -5.78 28.40
CA TYR A 44 -2.30 -5.97 27.01
C TYR A 44 -0.77 -5.93 26.89
N ALA A 45 -0.20 -7.00 26.36
CA ALA A 45 1.18 -7.06 25.91
C ALA A 45 1.19 -7.36 24.42
N LEU A 46 1.85 -6.51 23.64
CA LEU A 46 1.99 -6.71 22.20
C LEU A 46 2.91 -7.92 21.92
N ASN A 47 2.50 -8.76 20.97
CA ASN A 47 3.24 -9.99 20.64
C ASN A 47 4.52 -9.75 19.83
N VAL A 48 4.74 -8.52 19.37
CA VAL A 48 5.79 -8.11 18.44
C VAL A 48 6.63 -6.95 18.97
N ASN A 49 6.90 -6.93 20.28
CA ASN A 49 7.71 -5.88 20.94
C ASN A 49 9.09 -5.65 20.32
N LEU A 50 9.65 -6.64 19.61
CA LEU A 50 10.93 -6.48 18.92
C LEU A 50 10.83 -5.77 17.56
N ALA A 51 9.62 -5.51 17.06
CA ALA A 51 9.36 -4.81 15.80
C ALA A 51 8.89 -3.36 16.01
N VAL A 52 8.40 -3.02 17.20
CA VAL A 52 7.79 -1.72 17.51
C VAL A 52 8.59 -1.05 18.61
N ASP A 53 8.84 0.26 18.46
CA ASP A 53 9.56 1.03 19.47
C ASP A 53 8.86 0.94 20.84
N LYS A 54 9.66 0.84 21.91
CA LYS A 54 9.20 0.64 23.29
C LYS A 54 8.08 1.58 23.73
N LYS A 55 8.05 2.82 23.23
CA LYS A 55 7.01 3.80 23.59
C LYS A 55 5.62 3.47 23.04
N HIS A 56 5.51 2.52 22.11
CA HIS A 56 4.26 2.15 21.44
C HIS A 56 3.86 0.68 21.68
N GLU A 57 4.61 -0.10 22.46
CA GLU A 57 4.34 -1.52 22.75
C GLU A 57 2.99 -1.77 23.46
N SER A 58 2.37 -0.75 24.05
CA SER A 58 1.06 -0.86 24.71
C SER A 58 -0.12 -0.48 23.81
N LYS A 59 0.12 -0.21 22.52
CA LYS A 59 -0.92 0.19 21.57
C LYS A 59 -1.44 -1.00 20.76
N PRO A 60 -2.73 -0.99 20.38
CA PRO A 60 -3.25 -1.94 19.41
C PRO A 60 -2.56 -1.80 18.04
N LEU A 61 -2.51 -2.89 17.27
CA LEU A 61 -1.96 -2.90 15.91
C LEU A 61 -2.64 -1.86 15.02
N SER A 62 -3.96 -1.73 15.14
CA SER A 62 -4.75 -0.74 14.40
C SER A 62 -4.37 0.71 14.69
N GLU A 63 -3.76 1.00 15.84
CA GLU A 63 -3.14 2.29 16.14
C GLU A 63 -1.68 2.35 15.70
N ILE A 64 -0.91 1.27 15.89
CA ILE A 64 0.49 1.19 15.50
C ILE A 64 0.67 1.47 14.01
N ILE A 65 -0.15 0.86 13.14
CA ILE A 65 -0.01 1.04 11.68
C ILE A 65 -0.21 2.49 11.21
N LYS A 66 -0.87 3.32 12.03
CA LYS A 66 -1.09 4.75 11.74
C LYS A 66 0.06 5.64 12.20
N LEU A 67 1.04 5.10 12.92
CA LEU A 67 2.21 5.84 13.39
C LEU A 67 3.24 6.00 12.27
N PRO A 68 4.12 7.02 12.33
CA PRO A 68 5.23 7.19 11.39
C PRO A 68 6.21 6.00 11.38
N PRO A 69 6.98 5.79 10.29
CA PRO A 69 7.97 4.71 10.19
C PRO A 69 8.96 4.63 11.35
N GLY A 70 9.35 5.76 11.93
CA GLY A 70 10.22 5.85 13.11
C GLY A 70 9.64 5.22 14.38
N ALA A 71 8.39 4.78 14.37
CA ALA A 71 7.80 3.97 15.42
C ALA A 71 8.20 2.48 15.35
N LEU A 72 8.91 2.04 14.30
CA LEU A 72 9.47 0.69 14.21
C LEU A 72 10.81 0.60 14.96
N GLN A 73 10.99 -0.50 15.71
CA GLN A 73 12.17 -0.73 16.53
C GLN A 73 13.45 -0.77 15.68
N GLY A 74 14.34 0.20 15.88
CA GLY A 74 15.62 0.31 15.16
C GLY A 74 15.62 1.32 14.02
N LEU A 75 14.48 1.94 13.69
CA LEU A 75 14.45 3.20 12.95
C LEU A 75 14.51 4.36 13.95
N LYS A 76 15.33 5.37 13.64
CA LYS A 76 15.44 6.55 14.49
C LYS A 76 14.26 7.47 14.23
N GLU A 77 13.38 7.61 15.22
CA GLU A 77 12.26 8.56 15.18
C GLU A 77 12.70 9.98 14.78
N GLY A 78 11.87 10.65 13.98
CA GLY A 78 12.12 11.98 13.44
C GLY A 78 13.13 11.99 12.30
N THR A 79 14.24 11.24 12.38
CA THR A 79 15.20 11.12 11.27
C THR A 79 14.64 10.25 10.15
N ALA A 80 14.16 9.04 10.47
CA ALA A 80 13.54 8.15 9.51
C ALA A 80 12.25 8.75 8.93
N ASP A 81 11.46 9.43 9.75
CA ASP A 81 10.19 10.03 9.33
C ASP A 81 10.43 11.12 8.26
N LYS A 82 11.37 12.03 8.50
CA LYS A 82 11.74 13.08 7.52
C LYS A 82 12.28 12.52 6.22
N LEU A 83 13.03 11.42 6.28
CA LEU A 83 13.51 10.73 5.07
C LEU A 83 12.31 10.20 4.27
N PHE A 84 11.35 9.56 4.94
CA PHE A 84 10.19 8.95 4.28
C PHE A 84 9.13 9.96 3.79
N GLU A 85 9.09 11.18 4.34
CA GLU A 85 8.27 12.28 3.80
C GLU A 85 8.58 12.59 2.32
N ALA A 86 9.85 12.48 1.89
CA ALA A 86 10.23 12.66 0.48
C ALA A 86 9.55 11.64 -0.45
N PHE A 87 9.21 10.47 0.08
CA PHE A 87 8.49 9.40 -0.62
C PHE A 87 6.98 9.46 -0.42
N LYS A 88 6.46 10.48 0.28
CA LYS A 88 5.06 10.62 0.71
C LYS A 88 4.58 9.47 1.60
N ILE A 89 5.47 8.96 2.45
CA ILE A 89 5.20 7.91 3.42
C ILE A 89 5.17 8.56 4.80
N THR A 90 3.99 8.64 5.41
CA THR A 90 3.82 9.27 6.74
C THR A 90 3.36 8.28 7.81
N SER A 91 3.07 7.05 7.43
CA SER A 91 2.67 5.97 8.33
C SER A 91 3.33 4.64 8.01
N ILE A 92 3.34 3.72 8.99
CA ILE A 92 3.71 2.31 8.80
C ILE A 92 2.79 1.67 7.75
N GLN A 93 1.52 2.06 7.69
CA GLN A 93 0.60 1.62 6.64
C GLN A 93 1.00 2.09 5.24
N ASP A 94 1.49 3.32 5.09
CA ASP A 94 2.02 3.79 3.80
C ASP A 94 3.30 3.03 3.42
N LEU A 95 4.17 2.76 4.40
CA LEU A 95 5.40 2.00 4.20
C LEU A 95 5.08 0.57 3.72
N ALA A 96 4.10 -0.09 4.35
CA ALA A 96 3.60 -1.40 3.93
C ALA A 96 3.01 -1.36 2.51
N ASN A 97 2.36 -0.25 2.13
CA ASN A 97 1.74 -0.09 0.83
C ASN A 97 2.64 0.54 -0.23
N TRP A 98 3.91 0.73 0.09
CA TRP A 98 4.84 1.42 -0.79
C TRP A 98 5.10 0.59 -2.05
N LYS A 99 4.64 1.12 -3.20
CA LYS A 99 4.68 0.39 -4.48
C LYS A 99 6.09 -0.11 -4.85
N PHE A 100 7.12 0.67 -4.55
CA PHE A 100 8.49 0.35 -4.91
C PHE A 100 9.03 -0.81 -4.09
N PHE A 101 8.70 -0.86 -2.80
CA PHE A 101 9.00 -2.03 -1.98
C PHE A 101 8.27 -3.29 -2.50
N LYS A 102 6.98 -3.20 -2.84
CA LYS A 102 6.22 -4.35 -3.37
C LYS A 102 6.81 -4.89 -4.67
N ILE A 103 7.20 -4.00 -5.58
CA ILE A 103 7.90 -4.35 -6.83
C ILE A 103 9.25 -5.00 -6.53
N ALA A 104 10.07 -4.36 -5.69
CA ALA A 104 11.40 -4.85 -5.34
C ALA A 104 11.34 -6.25 -4.72
N ARG A 105 10.43 -6.47 -3.76
CA ARG A 105 10.21 -7.79 -3.16
C ARG A 105 9.79 -8.82 -4.20
N ALA A 106 8.86 -8.50 -5.09
CA ALA A 106 8.43 -9.42 -6.14
C ALA A 106 9.58 -9.80 -7.09
N ILE A 107 10.42 -8.84 -7.46
CA ILE A 107 11.63 -9.08 -8.26
C ILE A 107 12.58 -10.02 -7.53
N VAL A 108 12.91 -9.74 -6.27
CA VAL A 108 13.84 -10.56 -5.48
C VAL A 108 13.31 -11.99 -5.34
N THR A 109 12.04 -12.16 -4.96
CA THR A 109 11.42 -13.49 -4.81
C THR A 109 11.48 -14.32 -6.10
N LEU A 110 11.30 -13.67 -7.25
CA LEU A 110 11.28 -14.36 -8.54
C LEU A 110 12.66 -14.47 -9.20
N ALA A 111 13.64 -13.66 -8.80
CA ALA A 111 15.01 -13.71 -9.33
C ALA A 111 15.64 -15.08 -9.10
N ASP A 112 15.37 -15.71 -7.96
CA ASP A 112 15.85 -17.07 -7.65
C ASP A 112 15.25 -18.15 -8.56
N GLN A 113 14.15 -17.84 -9.26
CA GLN A 113 13.48 -18.75 -10.18
C GLN A 113 13.98 -18.60 -11.63
N GLU A 114 14.93 -17.71 -11.90
CA GLU A 114 15.54 -17.60 -13.22
C GLU A 114 16.56 -18.70 -13.49
N GLU A 115 16.34 -19.46 -14.56
CA GLU A 115 17.36 -20.34 -15.13
C GLU A 115 18.51 -19.51 -15.72
N GLU A 116 19.72 -19.74 -15.21
CA GLU A 116 20.91 -19.03 -15.66
C GLU A 116 21.21 -19.31 -17.14
N GLY A 117 21.52 -18.26 -17.90
CA GLY A 117 21.85 -18.36 -19.32
C GLY A 117 20.70 -18.74 -20.26
N LYS A 118 19.45 -18.87 -19.76
CA LYS A 118 18.28 -19.21 -20.58
C LYS A 118 17.49 -18.00 -21.09
N ARG A 119 17.87 -16.79 -20.68
CA ARG A 119 17.27 -15.55 -21.18
C ARG A 119 18.07 -15.03 -22.38
N ALA A 120 17.47 -15.06 -23.56
CA ALA A 120 18.07 -14.46 -24.75
C ALA A 120 18.09 -12.93 -24.64
N GLU A 121 19.08 -12.27 -25.24
CA GLU A 121 19.29 -10.81 -25.16
C GLU A 121 18.14 -9.99 -25.80
N ASP A 122 17.37 -10.60 -26.70
CA ASP A 122 16.24 -9.99 -27.41
C ASP A 122 14.88 -10.33 -26.78
N ASN A 123 14.84 -11.07 -25.67
CA ASN A 123 13.59 -11.44 -25.01
C ASN A 123 12.86 -10.22 -24.42
N LEU A 124 11.55 -10.18 -24.67
CA LEU A 124 10.64 -9.21 -24.07
C LEU A 124 10.52 -9.48 -22.56
N GLN A 125 10.43 -8.40 -21.78
CA GLN A 125 10.24 -8.44 -20.32
C GLN A 125 8.77 -8.22 -19.95
N ASN A 126 8.33 -8.87 -18.88
CA ASN A 126 6.94 -8.83 -18.40
C ASN A 126 6.65 -7.71 -17.39
N ILE A 127 7.69 -6.98 -16.97
CA ILE A 127 7.63 -5.91 -15.95
C ILE A 127 8.11 -4.55 -16.47
N ASN A 128 7.97 -4.25 -17.77
CA ASN A 128 8.46 -2.98 -18.37
C ASN A 128 7.88 -1.71 -17.74
N LYS A 129 6.74 -1.81 -17.04
CA LYS A 129 6.12 -0.69 -16.31
C LYS A 129 6.64 -0.52 -14.88
N ALA A 130 7.53 -1.40 -14.44
CA ALA A 130 8.09 -1.42 -13.10
C ALA A 130 9.54 -0.92 -13.08
N VAL A 131 10.24 -1.00 -14.21
CA VAL A 131 11.66 -0.66 -14.33
C VAL A 131 11.87 0.41 -15.39
N ASP A 132 12.92 1.20 -15.24
CA ASP A 132 13.31 2.16 -16.26
C ASP A 132 13.75 1.49 -17.56
N LYS A 133 13.68 2.25 -18.65
CA LYS A 133 13.90 1.75 -20.02
C LYS A 133 15.24 1.01 -20.21
N GLU A 134 16.27 1.45 -19.50
CA GLU A 134 17.60 0.82 -19.52
C GLU A 134 17.60 -0.61 -18.97
N PHE A 135 16.66 -0.92 -18.07
CA PHE A 135 16.55 -2.20 -17.37
C PHE A 135 15.51 -3.14 -18.00
N GLU A 136 14.74 -2.70 -19.00
CA GLU A 136 13.71 -3.51 -19.66
C GLU A 136 14.26 -4.80 -20.32
N LYS A 137 15.56 -4.90 -20.60
CA LYS A 137 16.18 -6.09 -21.19
C LYS A 137 16.99 -6.93 -20.20
N LYS A 138 17.07 -6.49 -18.95
CA LYS A 138 17.86 -7.15 -17.91
C LYS A 138 17.13 -8.34 -17.31
N SER A 139 17.88 -9.34 -16.87
CA SER A 139 17.34 -10.43 -16.03
C SER A 139 16.85 -9.89 -14.68
N LEU A 140 15.95 -10.60 -14.00
CA LEU A 140 15.52 -10.23 -12.65
C LEU A 140 16.70 -10.24 -11.67
N LYS A 141 17.68 -11.14 -11.83
CA LYS A 141 18.94 -11.12 -11.06
C LYS A 141 19.74 -9.82 -11.27
N GLU A 142 19.90 -9.39 -12.53
CA GLU A 142 20.56 -8.10 -12.83
C GLU A 142 19.76 -6.90 -12.31
N ILE A 143 18.42 -6.95 -12.41
CA ILE A 143 17.54 -5.89 -11.88
C ILE A 143 17.61 -5.84 -10.36
N ALA A 144 17.60 -6.99 -9.67
CA ALA A 144 17.74 -7.03 -8.21
C ALA A 144 19.06 -6.40 -7.74
N ALA A 145 20.15 -6.58 -8.49
CA ALA A 145 21.45 -5.97 -8.20
C ALA A 145 21.54 -4.47 -8.55
N ALA A 146 20.58 -3.93 -9.30
CA ALA A 146 20.56 -2.54 -9.74
C ALA A 146 20.24 -1.56 -8.59
N PRO A 147 20.62 -0.28 -8.70
CA PRO A 147 20.19 0.76 -7.75
C PRO A 147 18.67 0.90 -7.73
N VAL A 148 18.12 1.50 -6.66
CA VAL A 148 16.68 1.61 -6.46
C VAL A 148 16.04 2.52 -7.52
N SER A 149 16.77 3.53 -8.00
CA SER A 149 16.37 4.38 -9.12
C SER A 149 16.14 3.63 -10.43
N ALA A 150 16.58 2.38 -10.57
CA ALA A 150 16.21 1.53 -11.70
C ALA A 150 14.71 1.20 -11.74
N LEU A 151 13.98 1.41 -10.63
CA LEU A 151 12.52 1.30 -10.60
C LEU A 151 11.87 2.56 -11.19
N GLN A 152 10.98 2.34 -12.16
CA GLN A 152 10.33 3.42 -12.87
C GLN A 152 9.55 4.36 -11.93
N GLY A 153 9.92 5.63 -11.92
CA GLY A 153 9.30 6.67 -11.10
C GLY A 153 10.05 7.00 -9.81
N LEU A 154 11.21 6.38 -9.58
CA LEU A 154 12.25 6.91 -8.71
C LEU A 154 13.32 7.60 -9.56
N ALA A 155 13.98 8.60 -8.99
CA ALA A 155 15.11 9.27 -9.62
C ALA A 155 16.34 9.11 -8.74
N ALA A 156 17.52 9.54 -9.22
CA ALA A 156 18.80 9.33 -8.54
C ALA A 156 18.87 9.86 -7.09
N TRP A 157 18.06 10.86 -6.73
CA TRP A 157 17.99 11.34 -5.34
C TRP A 157 17.52 10.25 -4.37
N ALA A 158 16.66 9.33 -4.83
CA ALA A 158 16.16 8.25 -4.00
C ALA A 158 17.27 7.28 -3.57
N ASP A 159 18.27 7.06 -4.42
CA ASP A 159 19.40 6.20 -4.09
C ASP A 159 20.24 6.79 -2.96
N GLU A 160 20.52 8.10 -3.01
CA GLU A 160 21.31 8.77 -1.97
C GLU A 160 20.56 8.80 -0.63
N ASP A 161 19.26 9.08 -0.63
CA ASP A 161 18.44 9.05 0.58
C ASP A 161 18.38 7.64 1.18
N LEU A 162 18.05 6.62 0.37
CA LEU A 162 17.89 5.24 0.84
C LEU A 162 19.21 4.58 1.26
N LYS A 163 20.34 5.01 0.69
CA LYS A 163 21.68 4.56 1.10
C LYS A 163 22.02 4.92 2.55
N THR A 164 21.42 5.97 3.11
CA THR A 164 21.55 6.30 4.54
C THR A 164 20.94 5.23 5.46
N LEU A 165 20.01 4.43 4.93
CA LEU A 165 19.40 3.26 5.58
C LEU A 165 20.08 1.94 5.18
N HIS A 166 21.25 2.03 4.55
CA HIS A 166 21.99 0.91 3.96
C HIS A 166 21.27 0.17 2.82
N ILE A 167 20.29 0.81 2.17
CA ILE A 167 19.61 0.27 1.00
C ILE A 167 20.32 0.82 -0.25
N LYS A 168 21.06 -0.02 -0.95
CA LYS A 168 21.85 0.38 -2.14
C LYS A 168 21.34 -0.23 -3.43
N SER A 169 20.48 -1.22 -3.33
CA SER A 169 19.97 -1.99 -4.46
C SER A 169 18.48 -2.31 -4.31
N ILE A 170 17.85 -2.70 -5.42
CA ILE A 170 16.50 -3.27 -5.43
C ILE A 170 16.44 -4.50 -4.52
N HIS A 171 17.50 -5.30 -4.47
CA HIS A 171 17.62 -6.43 -3.55
C HIS A 171 17.55 -6.00 -2.08
N ASP A 172 18.34 -5.00 -1.69
CA ASP A 172 18.32 -4.48 -0.33
C ASP A 172 16.94 -3.96 0.05
N LEU A 173 16.26 -3.26 -0.86
CA LEU A 173 14.89 -2.78 -0.64
C LEU A 173 13.90 -3.94 -0.51
N GLY A 174 13.95 -4.91 -1.43
CA GLY A 174 13.03 -6.05 -1.46
C GLY A 174 13.17 -6.98 -0.26
N THR A 175 14.34 -7.00 0.37
CA THR A 175 14.64 -7.77 1.59
C THR A 175 14.64 -6.94 2.86
N TRP A 176 14.25 -5.66 2.78
CA TRP A 176 14.35 -4.74 3.92
C TRP A 176 13.33 -5.09 5.00
N LYS A 177 13.84 -5.49 6.17
CA LYS A 177 13.03 -5.99 7.29
C LYS A 177 11.90 -5.06 7.73
N TYR A 178 12.08 -3.74 7.66
CA TYR A 178 11.10 -2.78 8.17
C TYR A 178 9.85 -2.70 7.30
N CYS A 179 10.00 -2.81 5.98
CA CYS A 179 8.84 -2.94 5.10
C CYS A 179 8.13 -4.29 5.29
N GLN A 180 8.86 -5.39 5.52
CA GLN A 180 8.27 -6.70 5.81
C GLN A 180 7.49 -6.69 7.14
N TRP A 181 8.03 -6.05 8.17
CA TRP A 181 7.34 -5.83 9.44
C TRP A 181 6.09 -4.97 9.24
N ALA A 182 6.20 -3.86 8.49
CA ALA A 182 5.07 -2.99 8.20
C ALA A 182 3.92 -3.75 7.51
N GLU A 183 4.21 -4.55 6.48
CA GLU A 183 3.20 -5.39 5.84
C GLU A 183 2.58 -6.42 6.78
N SER A 184 3.40 -7.07 7.62
CA SER A 184 2.91 -8.06 8.58
C SER A 184 2.00 -7.43 9.64
N LEU A 185 2.37 -6.24 10.13
CA LEU A 185 1.56 -5.46 11.07
C LEU A 185 0.24 -5.04 10.45
N VAL A 186 0.24 -4.53 9.21
CA VAL A 186 -0.97 -4.15 8.49
C VAL A 186 -1.87 -5.36 8.24
N ALA A 187 -1.30 -6.49 7.80
CA ALA A 187 -2.06 -7.70 7.57
C ALA A 187 -2.72 -8.22 8.86
N LEU A 188 -2.00 -8.25 9.98
CA LEU A 188 -2.54 -8.71 11.26
C LEU A 188 -3.54 -7.72 11.88
N ALA A 189 -3.38 -6.41 11.62
CA ALA A 189 -4.33 -5.40 12.10
C ALA A 189 -5.75 -5.59 11.54
N GLU A 190 -5.91 -6.25 10.38
CA GLU A 190 -7.23 -6.61 9.84
C GLU A 190 -7.99 -7.64 10.69
N PHE A 191 -7.27 -8.40 11.52
CA PHE A 191 -7.82 -9.43 12.40
C PHE A 191 -7.88 -8.99 13.87
N GLU A 192 -7.60 -7.71 14.15
CA GLU A 192 -7.68 -7.17 15.50
C GLU A 192 -9.13 -6.76 15.83
N ALA A 193 -9.70 -7.39 16.85
CA ALA A 193 -10.98 -6.95 17.42
C ALA A 193 -10.80 -5.60 18.14
N ALA A 194 -11.74 -4.68 17.93
CA ALA A 194 -11.67 -3.33 18.50
C ALA A 194 -11.61 -3.31 20.04
N ASP A 195 -12.04 -4.38 20.70
CA ASP A 195 -12.07 -4.55 22.16
C ASP A 195 -11.20 -5.73 22.64
N PHE A 196 -10.34 -6.29 21.78
CA PHE A 196 -9.55 -7.49 22.05
C PHE A 196 -10.37 -8.73 22.44
N SER A 197 -11.66 -8.76 22.08
CA SER A 197 -12.50 -9.95 22.26
C SER A 197 -12.09 -11.09 21.32
N SER A 198 -12.41 -12.32 21.75
CA SER A 198 -12.16 -13.57 21.01
C SER A 198 -13.31 -13.94 20.08
#